data_AF-A0A6I6K071-F1
#
_entry.id   AF-A0A6I6K071-F1
#
_cell.length_a   1.000
_cell.length_b   1.000
_cell.length_c   1.000
_cell.angle_alpha   90.00
_cell.angle_beta   90.00
_cell.angle_gamma   90.00
#
_symmetry.space_group_name_H-M   'P 1'
#
loop_
_entity.id
_entity.type
_entity.pdbx_description
1 polymer ?
#
loop_
_entity_poly.entity_id
_entity_poly.type
_entity_poly.pdbx_seq_one_letter_code
_entity_poly.pdbx_strand_id
1 'polypeptide(L)'
;MLNIKENIDNQIRYNRGKNLFNSNLSSLFQFVAETKKIALQYKETDSKNEKLLIDYATQNALEEFYRVNQYYSFDKAAKVRLKTIYSDLFQSLKQENDIDKIASIHYKKLKTWLTETNPFAEQIYKKSSSMVECVVCNEYSPQLQIELLKINLSHLVEPVLDIGCGKSAALVKHLQSIGIDTFGFDRMVQNENYCSQFDWFEYHFENNKWGTIISNLGFSNHFAHHHFRKDGDYVRYAKKYMEILHSLKKGGSFYYAPGLSFIEEFLDNSIFEVNNHPVNQTGYDATSVKKL
;
A
#
# COMPACT_ATOMS: atom_id res chain seq x y z
N MET A 1 -10.98 26.42 -4.68
CA MET A 1 -10.61 25.06 -4.25
C MET A 1 -9.75 24.32 -5.29
N LEU A 2 -10.12 24.33 -6.58
CA LEU A 2 -9.36 23.66 -7.67
C LEU A 2 -7.88 24.11 -7.70
N ASN A 3 -7.63 25.42 -7.67
CA ASN A 3 -6.28 26.01 -7.66
C ASN A 3 -5.39 25.54 -6.48
N ILE A 4 -5.97 25.33 -5.28
CA ILE A 4 -5.20 24.88 -4.11
C ILE A 4 -4.88 23.38 -4.21
N LYS A 5 -5.81 22.56 -4.73
CA LYS A 5 -5.55 21.14 -4.96
C LYS A 5 -4.46 20.93 -6.01
N GLU A 6 -4.52 21.65 -7.12
CA GLU A 6 -3.47 21.65 -8.14
C GLU A 6 -2.12 22.09 -7.55
N ASN A 7 -2.12 23.07 -6.65
CA ASN A 7 -0.90 23.48 -5.95
C ASN A 7 -0.35 22.36 -5.04
N ILE A 8 -1.20 21.66 -4.30
CA ILE A 8 -0.81 20.50 -3.49
C ILE A 8 -0.16 19.43 -4.38
N ASP A 9 -0.79 19.10 -5.51
CA ASP A 9 -0.26 18.12 -6.47
C ASP A 9 1.11 18.55 -7.02
N ASN A 10 1.25 19.83 -7.38
CA ASN A 10 2.50 20.39 -7.85
C ASN A 10 3.60 20.34 -6.78
N GLN A 11 3.25 20.63 -5.52
CA GLN A 11 4.18 20.57 -4.41
C GLN A 11 4.65 19.15 -4.10
N ILE A 12 3.75 18.16 -4.14
CA ILE A 12 4.10 16.75 -3.96
C ILE A 12 4.94 16.27 -5.14
N ARG A 13 4.57 16.62 -6.38
CA ARG A 13 5.35 16.30 -7.58
C ARG A 13 6.75 16.87 -7.54
N TYR A 14 6.92 18.11 -7.07
CA TYR A 14 8.23 18.74 -6.92
C TYR A 14 9.13 17.99 -5.93
N ASN A 15 8.56 17.38 -4.89
CA ASN A 15 9.30 16.61 -3.90
C ASN A 15 9.37 15.11 -4.18
N ARG A 16 8.77 14.67 -5.29
CA ARG A 16 8.66 13.26 -5.66
C ARG A 16 10.04 12.60 -5.71
N GLY A 17 10.18 11.48 -5.00
CA GLY A 17 11.42 10.71 -4.96
C GLY A 17 12.61 11.39 -4.26
N LYS A 18 12.44 12.55 -3.63
CA LYS A 18 13.49 13.14 -2.80
C LYS A 18 13.65 12.35 -1.50
N ASN A 19 14.87 12.28 -0.98
CA ASN A 19 15.21 11.50 0.20
C ASN A 19 14.97 12.28 1.51
N LEU A 20 13.91 11.95 2.25
CA LEU A 20 13.61 12.53 3.56
C LEU A 20 14.69 12.27 4.62
N PHE A 21 15.54 11.25 4.43
CA PHE A 21 16.62 10.92 5.37
C PHE A 21 17.93 11.63 5.04
N ASN A 22 17.99 12.41 3.94
CA ASN A 22 19.16 13.17 3.56
C ASN A 22 19.60 14.14 4.68
N SER A 23 20.91 14.30 4.86
CA SER A 23 21.50 15.19 5.87
C SER A 23 21.14 16.66 5.63
N ASN A 24 20.96 17.06 4.36
CA ASN A 24 20.62 18.41 3.94
C ASN A 24 19.11 18.57 3.66
N LEU A 25 18.27 18.06 4.57
CA LEU A 25 16.81 18.03 4.42
C LEU A 25 16.23 19.40 4.03
N SER A 26 16.66 20.48 4.70
CA SER A 26 16.12 21.83 4.51
C SER A 26 16.49 22.48 3.17
N SER A 27 17.58 22.06 2.52
CA SER A 27 17.90 22.52 1.16
C SER A 27 17.20 21.67 0.10
N LEU A 28 16.95 20.40 0.40
CA LEU A 28 16.34 19.46 -0.54
C LEU A 28 14.82 19.60 -0.63
N PHE A 29 14.16 19.77 0.52
CA PHE A 29 12.72 19.93 0.63
C PHE A 29 12.34 21.37 0.96
N GLN A 30 11.59 21.98 0.05
CA GLN A 30 11.13 23.37 0.16
C GLN A 30 9.76 23.50 -0.48
N PHE A 31 9.02 24.54 -0.09
CA PHE A 31 7.82 24.92 -0.82
C PHE A 31 8.17 25.61 -2.13
N VAL A 32 7.54 25.19 -3.22
CA VAL A 32 7.70 25.83 -4.53
C VAL A 32 7.14 27.25 -4.47
N ALA A 33 7.64 28.13 -5.33
CA ALA A 33 7.26 29.55 -5.33
C ALA A 33 5.73 29.74 -5.43
N GLU A 34 5.06 28.91 -6.23
CA GLU A 34 3.60 28.86 -6.34
C GLU A 34 2.92 28.61 -4.98
N THR A 35 3.40 27.62 -4.21
CA THR A 35 2.88 27.27 -2.89
C THR A 35 3.12 28.39 -1.89
N LYS A 36 4.27 29.08 -1.96
CA LYS A 36 4.52 30.28 -1.14
C LYS A 36 3.53 31.40 -1.43
N LYS A 37 3.15 31.61 -2.69
CA LYS A 37 2.14 32.61 -3.10
C LYS A 37 0.73 32.22 -2.64
N ILE A 38 0.35 30.96 -2.87
CA ILE A 38 -0.99 30.44 -2.53
C ILE A 38 -1.17 30.28 -1.02
N ALA A 39 -0.10 30.03 -0.25
CA ALA A 39 -0.13 30.01 1.21
C ALA A 39 -0.72 31.30 1.81
N LEU A 40 -0.45 32.46 1.20
CA LEU A 40 -1.02 33.73 1.64
C LEU A 40 -2.53 33.80 1.40
N GLN A 41 -3.02 33.17 0.32
CA GLN A 41 -4.45 33.08 0.01
C GLN A 41 -5.18 32.06 0.91
N TYR A 42 -4.44 31.11 1.49
CA TYR A 42 -5.02 30.07 2.34
C TYR A 42 -5.64 30.63 3.64
N LYS A 43 -5.17 31.78 4.12
CA LYS A 43 -5.65 32.45 5.35
C LYS A 43 -7.16 32.65 5.38
N GLU A 44 -7.77 32.87 4.22
CA GLU A 44 -9.20 33.15 4.05
C GLU A 44 -10.05 31.88 3.88
N THR A 45 -9.46 30.68 3.96
CA THR A 45 -10.18 29.41 3.73
C THR A 45 -11.05 29.03 4.93
N ASP A 46 -12.34 28.75 4.70
CA ASP A 46 -13.25 28.25 5.73
C ASP A 46 -12.88 26.84 6.25
N SER A 47 -13.42 26.49 7.43
CA SER A 47 -13.09 25.24 8.13
C SER A 47 -13.49 23.96 7.39
N LYS A 48 -14.57 24.00 6.60
CA LYS A 48 -15.04 22.84 5.83
C LYS A 48 -14.08 22.55 4.68
N ASN A 49 -13.69 23.59 3.95
CA ASN A 49 -12.76 23.51 2.84
C ASN A 49 -11.35 23.15 3.30
N GLU A 50 -10.92 23.65 4.46
CA GLU A 50 -9.68 23.25 5.11
C GLU A 50 -9.62 21.74 5.38
N LYS A 51 -10.67 21.16 5.99
CA LYS A 51 -10.72 19.72 6.25
C LYS A 51 -10.57 18.89 4.97
N LEU A 52 -11.26 19.29 3.89
CA LEU A 52 -11.17 18.61 2.59
C LEU A 52 -9.75 18.70 1.98
N LEU A 53 -9.06 19.82 2.17
CA LEU A 53 -7.69 20.00 1.68
C LEU A 53 -6.67 19.21 2.51
N ILE A 54 -6.86 19.14 3.83
CA ILE A 54 -6.06 18.29 4.72
C ILE A 54 -6.21 16.82 4.32
N ASP A 55 -7.44 16.36 4.13
CA ASP A 55 -7.73 14.99 3.71
C ASP A 55 -7.08 14.68 2.36
N TYR A 56 -7.19 15.61 1.41
CA TYR A 56 -6.59 15.48 0.09
C TYR A 56 -5.06 15.45 0.13
N ALA A 57 -4.42 16.35 0.87
CA ALA A 57 -2.96 16.38 1.01
C ALA A 57 -2.41 15.14 1.72
N THR A 58 -3.10 14.70 2.78
CA THR A 58 -2.75 13.49 3.53
C THR A 58 -2.82 12.25 2.64
N GLN A 59 -3.90 12.11 1.85
CA GLN A 59 -4.05 10.99 0.94
C GLN A 59 -2.94 10.97 -0.11
N ASN A 60 -2.70 12.07 -0.82
CA ASN A 60 -1.65 12.15 -1.84
C ASN A 60 -0.25 11.90 -1.27
N ALA A 61 0.01 12.30 -0.02
CA ALA A 61 1.27 11.99 0.65
C ALA A 61 1.43 10.48 0.90
N LEU A 62 0.38 9.80 1.37
CA LEU A 62 0.37 8.34 1.52
C LEU A 62 0.63 7.65 0.19
N GLU A 63 -0.01 8.11 -0.90
CA GLU A 63 0.21 7.57 -2.25
C GLU A 63 1.69 7.66 -2.64
N GLU A 64 2.33 8.80 -2.39
CA GLU A 64 3.74 9.02 -2.71
C GLU A 64 4.67 8.14 -1.84
N PHE A 65 4.36 7.95 -0.56
CA PHE A 65 5.11 7.04 0.29
C PHE A 65 5.03 5.60 -0.24
N TYR A 66 3.83 5.08 -0.51
CA TYR A 66 3.68 3.72 -1.07
C TYR A 66 4.37 3.57 -2.42
N ARG A 67 4.36 4.62 -3.24
CA ARG A 67 5.07 4.63 -4.53
C ARG A 67 6.59 4.55 -4.37
N VAL A 68 7.14 5.23 -3.36
CA VAL A 68 8.58 5.18 -3.06
C VAL A 68 8.99 3.80 -2.57
N ASN A 69 8.21 3.20 -1.68
CA ASN A 69 8.48 1.88 -1.17
C ASN A 69 7.19 1.10 -0.89
N GLN A 70 6.94 0.07 -1.69
CA GLN A 70 5.74 -0.76 -1.57
C GLN A 70 5.60 -1.43 -0.19
N TYR A 71 6.73 -1.71 0.48
CA TYR A 71 6.78 -2.34 1.79
C TYR A 71 6.43 -1.40 2.96
N TYR A 72 6.24 -0.10 2.71
CA TYR A 72 5.70 0.74 3.76
C TYR A 72 4.31 0.25 4.17
N SER A 73 4.11 0.15 5.47
CA SER A 73 2.81 -0.15 6.07
C SER A 73 2.48 0.95 7.06
N PHE A 74 1.27 1.48 6.97
CA PHE A 74 0.78 2.53 7.86
C PHE A 74 -0.54 2.06 8.45
N ASP A 75 -0.53 1.75 9.75
CA ASP A 75 -1.76 1.42 10.46
C ASP A 75 -2.68 2.64 10.61
N LYS A 76 -3.87 2.42 11.17
CA LYS A 76 -4.85 3.48 11.41
C LYS A 76 -4.27 4.63 12.26
N ALA A 77 -3.43 4.32 13.25
CA ALA A 77 -2.82 5.32 14.12
C ALA A 77 -1.79 6.17 13.35
N ALA A 78 -0.97 5.55 12.51
CA ALA A 78 -0.01 6.21 11.64
C ALA A 78 -0.70 7.14 10.64
N LYS A 79 -1.78 6.69 10.00
CA LYS A 79 -2.62 7.51 9.10
C LYS A 79 -3.22 8.72 9.83
N VAL A 80 -3.72 8.52 11.06
CA VAL A 80 -4.23 9.63 11.91
C VAL A 80 -3.13 10.62 12.26
N ARG A 81 -1.94 10.15 12.67
CA ARG A 81 -0.79 11.04 12.96
C ARG A 81 -0.34 11.82 11.74
N LEU A 82 -0.33 11.21 10.55
CA LEU A 82 -0.01 11.92 9.31
C LEU A 82 -1.02 13.03 9.03
N LYS A 83 -2.32 12.74 9.21
CA LYS A 83 -3.37 13.75 9.09
C LYS A 83 -3.15 14.91 10.06
N THR A 84 -2.76 14.64 11.31
CA THR A 84 -2.39 15.69 12.27
C THR A 84 -1.20 16.53 11.78
N ILE A 85 -0.16 15.93 11.18
CA ILE A 85 0.96 16.68 10.60
C ILE A 85 0.51 17.65 9.51
N TYR A 86 -0.45 17.23 8.67
CA TYR A 86 -1.03 18.11 7.65
C TYR A 86 -1.95 19.18 8.27
N SER A 87 -2.78 18.84 9.26
CA SER A 87 -3.56 19.83 10.01
C SER A 87 -2.66 20.92 10.62
N ASP A 88 -1.56 20.53 11.27
CA ASP A 88 -0.59 21.45 11.85
C ASP A 88 0.07 22.34 10.78
N LEU A 89 0.36 21.78 9.59
CA LEU A 89 0.88 22.54 8.46
C LEU A 89 -0.10 23.64 8.05
N PHE A 90 -1.36 23.27 7.80
CA PHE A 90 -2.38 24.22 7.36
C PHE A 90 -2.68 25.28 8.44
N GLN A 91 -2.71 24.90 9.72
CA GLN A 91 -2.82 25.86 10.83
C GLN A 91 -1.63 26.83 10.85
N SER A 92 -0.40 26.33 10.66
CA SER A 92 0.81 27.16 10.63
C SER A 92 0.77 28.15 9.46
N LEU A 93 0.29 27.73 8.27
CA LEU A 93 0.13 28.61 7.12
C LEU A 93 -0.88 29.75 7.35
N LYS A 94 -1.85 29.55 8.27
CA LYS A 94 -2.80 30.61 8.64
C LYS A 94 -2.18 31.64 9.59
N GLN A 95 -1.37 31.19 10.54
CA GLN A 95 -0.91 32.00 11.67
C GLN A 95 0.46 32.64 11.45
N GLU A 96 1.36 31.98 10.71
CA GLU A 96 2.75 32.39 10.56
C GLU A 96 3.07 32.90 9.16
N ASN A 97 3.96 33.90 9.09
CA ASN A 97 4.38 34.51 7.82
C ASN A 97 5.70 33.95 7.29
N ASP A 98 6.49 33.27 8.12
CA ASP A 98 7.77 32.67 7.72
C ASP A 98 7.54 31.29 7.08
N ILE A 99 7.27 31.30 5.78
CA ILE A 99 6.93 30.12 4.99
C ILE A 99 8.08 29.10 4.96
N ASP A 100 9.34 29.54 4.99
CA ASP A 100 10.50 28.64 4.95
C ASP A 100 10.70 27.92 6.29
N LYS A 101 10.43 28.61 7.41
CA LYS A 101 10.37 27.95 8.73
C LYS A 101 9.25 26.92 8.79
N ILE A 102 8.06 27.23 8.28
CA ILE A 102 6.92 26.29 8.23
C ILE A 102 7.29 25.03 7.43
N ALA A 103 7.88 25.20 6.24
CA ALA A 103 8.33 24.09 5.41
C ALA A 103 9.35 23.20 6.15
N SER A 104 10.37 23.82 6.77
CA SER A 104 11.40 23.10 7.54
C SER A 104 10.82 22.26 8.67
N ILE A 105 9.87 22.82 9.43
CA ILE A 105 9.18 22.10 10.52
C ILE A 105 8.36 20.94 9.95
N HIS A 106 7.60 21.16 8.88
CA HIS A 106 6.75 20.14 8.26
C HIS A 106 7.56 18.93 7.78
N TYR A 107 8.65 19.14 7.03
CA TYR A 107 9.46 18.03 6.54
C TYR A 107 10.21 17.28 7.65
N LYS A 108 10.59 17.97 8.74
CA LYS A 108 11.11 17.30 9.94
C LYS A 108 10.07 16.41 10.59
N LYS A 109 8.81 16.89 10.74
CA LYS A 109 7.71 16.07 11.25
C LYS A 109 7.46 14.83 10.37
N LEU A 110 7.47 14.99 9.04
CA LEU A 110 7.33 13.86 8.11
C LEU A 110 8.47 12.84 8.25
N LYS A 111 9.72 13.31 8.36
CA LYS A 111 10.89 12.44 8.60
C LYS A 111 10.72 11.64 9.89
N THR A 112 10.41 12.31 11.00
CA THR A 112 10.20 11.65 12.31
C THR A 112 9.07 10.63 12.24
N TRP A 113 7.93 11.01 11.66
CA TRP A 113 6.79 10.11 11.48
C TRP A 113 7.14 8.87 10.66
N LEU A 114 7.93 9.01 9.60
CA LEU A 114 8.37 7.88 8.80
C LEU A 114 9.35 6.99 9.57
N THR A 115 10.30 7.56 10.33
CA THR A 115 11.20 6.80 11.21
C THR A 115 10.42 5.98 12.24
N GLU A 116 9.38 6.55 12.86
CA GLU A 116 8.60 5.87 13.90
C GLU A 116 7.70 4.77 13.35
N THR A 117 7.15 4.96 12.16
CA THR A 117 6.19 4.02 11.56
C THR A 117 6.87 2.92 10.74
N ASN A 118 7.99 3.24 10.10
CA ASN A 118 8.71 2.37 9.19
C ASN A 118 10.24 2.54 9.42
N PRO A 119 10.78 2.11 10.58
CA PRO A 119 12.18 2.37 10.96
C PRO A 119 13.20 1.79 9.98
N PHE A 120 12.87 0.71 9.27
CA PHE A 120 13.69 0.16 8.20
C PHE A 120 13.98 1.17 7.07
N ALA A 121 13.09 2.14 6.85
CA ALA A 121 13.24 3.18 5.83
C ALA A 121 14.51 4.00 6.06
N GLU A 122 14.80 4.37 7.31
CA GLU A 122 16.01 5.10 7.64
C GLU A 122 17.26 4.26 7.32
N GLN A 123 17.24 2.96 7.63
CA GLN A 123 18.39 2.09 7.38
C GLN A 123 18.73 1.98 5.88
N ILE A 124 17.69 1.88 5.04
CA ILE A 124 17.85 1.80 3.58
C ILE A 124 18.30 3.15 3.01
N TYR A 125 17.61 4.23 3.38
CA TYR A 125 17.73 5.50 2.66
C TYR A 125 18.72 6.51 3.27
N LYS A 126 19.21 6.29 4.50
CA LYS A 126 20.17 7.20 5.15
C LYS A 126 21.49 7.36 4.38
N LYS A 127 21.91 6.32 3.66
CA LYS A 127 23.11 6.34 2.80
C LYS A 127 22.79 6.67 1.34
N SER A 128 21.52 6.77 0.97
CA SER A 128 21.11 7.07 -0.40
C SER A 128 21.38 8.53 -0.74
N SER A 129 21.41 8.81 -2.04
CA SER A 129 21.59 10.16 -2.59
C SER A 129 20.46 11.12 -2.16
N SER A 130 20.47 12.34 -2.71
CA SER A 130 19.33 13.28 -2.58
C SER A 130 18.03 12.70 -3.16
N MET A 131 18.12 11.72 -4.06
CA MET A 131 16.99 10.97 -4.61
C MET A 131 17.01 9.54 -4.10
N VAL A 132 15.82 9.00 -3.80
CA VAL A 132 15.65 7.59 -3.45
C VAL A 132 15.43 6.77 -4.71
N GLU A 133 16.07 5.61 -4.76
CA GLU A 133 15.69 4.56 -5.72
C GLU A 133 14.40 3.93 -5.21
N CYS A 134 13.35 4.00 -6.04
CA CYS A 134 12.04 3.48 -5.65
C CYS A 134 12.05 1.96 -5.68
N VAL A 135 11.47 1.32 -4.66
CA VAL A 135 11.17 -0.11 -4.71
C VAL A 135 9.94 -0.28 -5.59
N VAL A 136 10.17 -0.75 -6.83
CA VAL A 136 9.18 -0.77 -7.91
C VAL A 136 7.90 -1.51 -7.49
N CYS A 137 6.77 -0.83 -7.63
CA CYS A 137 5.42 -1.38 -7.58
C CYS A 137 4.78 -1.14 -8.95
N ASN A 138 4.46 -2.21 -9.68
CA ASN A 138 3.80 -2.13 -10.99
C ASN A 138 2.52 -2.96 -10.96
N GLU A 139 1.52 -2.51 -11.70
CA GLU A 139 0.35 -3.32 -12.00
C GLU A 139 0.66 -4.25 -13.18
N TYR A 140 0.20 -5.49 -13.06
CA TYR A 140 0.40 -6.53 -14.07
C TYR A 140 -0.89 -6.77 -14.83
N SER A 141 -0.79 -7.10 -16.12
CA SER A 141 -1.97 -7.43 -16.92
C SER A 141 -2.68 -8.67 -16.34
N PRO A 142 -4.02 -8.75 -16.44
CA PRO A 142 -4.76 -9.91 -15.94
C PRO A 142 -4.24 -11.24 -16.51
N GLN A 143 -3.90 -11.26 -17.80
CA GLN A 143 -3.38 -12.45 -18.49
C GLN A 143 -2.06 -12.92 -17.87
N LEU A 144 -1.13 -11.98 -17.64
CA LEU A 144 0.15 -12.31 -17.02
C LEU A 144 -0.03 -12.86 -15.60
N GLN A 145 -0.94 -12.29 -14.81
CA GLN A 145 -1.22 -12.76 -13.45
C GLN A 145 -1.80 -14.18 -13.47
N ILE A 146 -2.77 -14.46 -14.35
CA ILE A 146 -3.39 -15.78 -14.52
C ILE A 146 -2.34 -16.82 -14.94
N GLU A 147 -1.50 -16.48 -15.92
CA GLU A 147 -0.45 -17.36 -16.45
C GLU A 147 0.66 -17.64 -15.42
N LEU A 148 1.07 -16.62 -14.67
CA LEU A 148 2.09 -16.72 -13.63
C LEU A 148 1.60 -17.58 -12.48
N LEU A 149 0.39 -17.30 -11.98
CA LEU A 149 -0.21 -18.02 -10.86
C LEU A 149 -0.80 -19.38 -11.22
N LYS A 150 -0.73 -19.78 -12.50
CA LYS A 150 -1.30 -21.04 -13.02
C LYS A 150 -2.78 -21.20 -12.69
N ILE A 151 -3.52 -20.09 -12.69
CA ILE A 151 -4.96 -20.09 -12.40
C ILE A 151 -5.69 -20.73 -13.57
N ASN A 152 -6.44 -21.79 -13.29
CA ASN A 152 -7.33 -22.40 -14.28
C ASN A 152 -8.73 -21.80 -14.16
N LEU A 153 -9.08 -20.91 -15.10
CA LEU A 153 -10.35 -20.18 -15.08
C LEU A 153 -11.58 -21.10 -15.14
N SER A 154 -11.50 -22.29 -15.76
CA SER A 154 -12.65 -23.21 -15.86
C SER A 154 -12.95 -23.96 -14.57
N HIS A 155 -12.07 -23.87 -13.57
CA HIS A 155 -12.21 -24.55 -12.28
C HIS A 155 -12.11 -23.58 -11.09
N LEU A 156 -12.25 -22.27 -11.34
CA LEU A 156 -12.34 -21.28 -10.28
C LEU A 156 -13.59 -21.55 -9.44
N VAL A 157 -13.40 -21.63 -8.13
CA VAL A 157 -14.52 -21.71 -7.18
C VAL A 157 -14.89 -20.28 -6.81
N GLU A 158 -16.16 -19.93 -6.92
CA GLU A 158 -16.69 -18.60 -6.63
C GLU A 158 -17.23 -18.48 -5.18
N PRO A 159 -17.29 -17.25 -4.61
CA PRO A 159 -16.79 -16.01 -5.19
C PRO A 159 -15.26 -15.90 -5.11
N VAL A 160 -14.68 -15.07 -5.98
CA VAL A 160 -13.25 -14.80 -6.06
C VAL A 160 -12.91 -13.50 -5.31
N LEU A 161 -11.81 -13.48 -4.57
CA LEU A 161 -11.27 -12.31 -3.90
C LEU A 161 -9.83 -12.03 -4.34
N ASP A 162 -9.58 -10.86 -4.90
CA ASP A 162 -8.24 -10.38 -5.26
C ASP A 162 -7.69 -9.43 -4.18
N ILE A 163 -6.69 -9.90 -3.42
CA ILE A 163 -6.03 -9.17 -2.32
C ILE A 163 -4.83 -8.39 -2.87
N GLY A 164 -4.88 -7.07 -2.73
CA GLY A 164 -3.88 -6.20 -3.35
C GLY A 164 -4.13 -6.07 -4.85
N CYS A 165 -5.39 -5.87 -5.24
CA CYS A 165 -5.84 -5.86 -6.64
C CYS A 165 -5.29 -4.68 -7.48
N GLY A 166 -4.52 -3.78 -6.85
CA GLY A 166 -4.01 -2.57 -7.48
C GLY A 166 -5.04 -1.46 -7.56
N LYS A 167 -4.57 -0.28 -7.95
CA LYS A 167 -5.39 0.92 -8.16
C LYS A 167 -6.41 0.74 -9.28
N SER A 168 -6.06 0.01 -10.34
CA SER A 168 -6.94 -0.19 -11.49
C SER A 168 -7.91 -1.35 -11.32
N ALA A 169 -7.66 -2.26 -10.36
CA ALA A 169 -8.40 -3.51 -10.16
C ALA A 169 -8.53 -4.34 -11.45
N ALA A 170 -7.47 -4.36 -12.26
CA ALA A 170 -7.50 -4.92 -13.61
C ALA A 170 -7.95 -6.40 -13.64
N LEU A 171 -7.44 -7.23 -12.73
CA LEU A 171 -7.81 -8.65 -12.67
C LEU A 171 -9.27 -8.83 -12.27
N VAL A 172 -9.74 -8.10 -11.25
CA VAL A 172 -11.15 -8.10 -10.83
C VAL A 172 -12.07 -7.76 -12.00
N LYS A 173 -11.79 -6.67 -12.71
CA LYS A 173 -12.58 -6.23 -13.88
C LYS A 173 -12.56 -7.26 -15.00
N HIS A 174 -11.41 -7.89 -15.24
CA HIS A 174 -11.29 -8.93 -16.25
C HIS A 174 -12.14 -10.17 -15.90
N LEU A 175 -12.04 -10.68 -14.67
CA LEU A 175 -12.80 -11.85 -14.22
C LEU A 175 -14.32 -11.58 -14.23
N GLN A 176 -14.76 -10.39 -13.82
CA GLN A 176 -16.17 -10.01 -13.95
C GLN A 176 -16.63 -9.93 -15.40
N SER A 177 -15.79 -9.44 -16.32
CA SER A 177 -16.16 -9.32 -17.74
C SER A 177 -16.44 -10.67 -18.41
N ILE A 178 -15.92 -11.77 -17.83
CA ILE A 178 -16.17 -13.14 -18.27
C ILE A 178 -17.19 -13.88 -17.38
N GLY A 179 -17.89 -13.16 -16.49
CA GLY A 179 -19.02 -13.66 -15.72
C GLY A 179 -18.67 -14.29 -14.36
N ILE A 180 -17.45 -14.13 -13.86
CA ILE A 180 -17.03 -14.69 -12.56
C ILE A 180 -17.32 -13.69 -11.44
N ASP A 181 -18.04 -14.13 -10.40
CA ASP A 181 -18.33 -13.31 -9.21
C ASP A 181 -17.04 -12.98 -8.46
N THR A 182 -16.53 -11.77 -8.65
CA THR A 182 -15.19 -11.36 -8.23
C THR A 182 -15.21 -10.03 -7.49
N PHE A 183 -14.49 -9.98 -6.37
CA PHE A 183 -14.28 -8.80 -5.55
C PHE A 183 -12.78 -8.55 -5.40
N GLY A 184 -12.40 -7.32 -5.07
CA GLY A 184 -11.02 -7.04 -4.70
C GLY A 184 -10.88 -5.89 -3.72
N PHE A 185 -9.70 -5.79 -3.12
CA PHE A 185 -9.36 -4.62 -2.32
C PHE A 185 -7.87 -4.31 -2.41
N ASP A 186 -7.56 -3.03 -2.27
CA ASP A 186 -6.20 -2.50 -2.23
C ASP A 186 -6.17 -1.23 -1.37
N ARG A 187 -4.99 -0.82 -0.94
CA ARG A 187 -4.79 0.45 -0.23
C ARG A 187 -5.07 1.67 -1.11
N MET A 188 -5.04 1.48 -2.43
CA MET A 188 -5.06 2.54 -3.44
C MET A 188 -6.23 2.43 -4.44
N VAL A 189 -7.04 1.38 -4.35
CA VAL A 189 -8.21 1.21 -5.23
C VAL A 189 -9.31 2.19 -4.86
N GLN A 190 -10.07 2.62 -5.85
CA GLN A 190 -11.29 3.39 -5.61
C GLN A 190 -12.40 2.48 -5.09
N ASN A 191 -13.19 2.98 -4.14
CA ASN A 191 -14.38 2.29 -3.66
C ASN A 191 -15.44 2.21 -4.79
N GLU A 192 -15.82 0.99 -5.13
CA GLU A 192 -16.88 0.63 -6.09
C GLU A 192 -17.69 -0.55 -5.51
N ASN A 193 -18.75 -1.01 -6.19
CA ASN A 193 -19.59 -2.10 -5.66
C ASN A 193 -18.82 -3.42 -5.44
N TYR A 194 -17.72 -3.61 -6.15
CA TYR A 194 -16.91 -4.83 -6.16
C TYR A 194 -15.45 -4.59 -5.72
N CYS A 195 -15.09 -3.34 -5.44
CA CYS A 195 -13.76 -2.98 -4.96
C CYS A 195 -13.86 -2.08 -3.73
N SER A 196 -12.99 -2.33 -2.74
CA SER A 196 -12.96 -1.49 -1.55
C SER A 196 -11.54 -1.12 -1.16
N GLN A 197 -11.37 0.08 -0.60
CA GLN A 197 -10.08 0.57 -0.19
C GLN A 197 -9.75 0.09 1.24
N PHE A 198 -8.92 -0.93 1.36
CA PHE A 198 -8.53 -1.52 2.65
C PHE A 198 -7.04 -1.87 2.69
N ASP A 199 -6.45 -1.77 3.88
CA ASP A 199 -5.23 -2.52 4.20
C ASP A 199 -5.58 -3.98 4.53
N TRP A 200 -4.69 -4.93 4.22
CA TRP A 200 -4.93 -6.34 4.47
C TRP A 200 -5.18 -6.67 5.94
N PHE A 201 -4.58 -5.91 6.86
CA PHE A 201 -4.82 -6.08 8.29
C PHE A 201 -6.13 -5.46 8.77
N GLU A 202 -6.74 -4.58 7.99
CA GLU A 202 -8.04 -3.96 8.29
C GLU A 202 -9.20 -4.81 7.74
N TYR A 203 -8.96 -5.63 6.71
CA TYR A 203 -9.96 -6.53 6.14
C TYR A 203 -10.20 -7.76 7.05
N HIS A 204 -11.47 -8.05 7.32
CA HIS A 204 -11.90 -9.23 8.07
C HIS A 204 -12.25 -10.38 7.13
N PHE A 205 -11.52 -11.49 7.24
CA PHE A 205 -11.71 -12.66 6.41
C PHE A 205 -12.70 -13.62 7.09
N GLU A 206 -13.97 -13.52 6.72
CA GLU A 206 -15.03 -14.40 7.25
C GLU A 206 -14.78 -15.86 6.85
N ASN A 207 -14.97 -16.78 7.80
CA ASN A 207 -14.76 -18.22 7.58
C ASN A 207 -15.64 -18.79 6.47
N ASN A 208 -15.07 -19.65 5.61
CA ASN A 208 -15.76 -20.36 4.53
C ASN A 208 -16.54 -19.47 3.54
N LYS A 209 -16.09 -18.24 3.33
CA LYS A 209 -16.75 -17.27 2.43
C LYS A 209 -16.26 -17.34 0.99
N TRP A 210 -14.96 -17.53 0.79
CA TRP A 210 -14.32 -17.36 -0.51
C TRP A 210 -14.08 -18.69 -1.20
N GLY A 211 -14.46 -18.80 -2.46
CA GLY A 211 -14.09 -19.96 -3.27
C GLY A 211 -12.64 -19.88 -3.71
N THR A 212 -12.23 -18.72 -4.22
CA THR A 212 -10.84 -18.48 -4.61
C THR A 212 -10.35 -17.17 -4.04
N ILE A 213 -9.12 -17.16 -3.56
CA ILE A 213 -8.41 -15.95 -3.16
C ILE A 213 -7.16 -15.84 -4.03
N ILE A 214 -6.83 -14.64 -4.48
CA ILE A 214 -5.66 -14.35 -5.33
C ILE A 214 -4.86 -13.24 -4.66
N SER A 215 -3.53 -13.35 -4.62
CA SER A 215 -2.64 -12.25 -4.24
C SER A 215 -1.31 -12.34 -5.00
N ASN A 216 -1.24 -11.73 -6.17
CA ASN A 216 -0.02 -11.69 -6.97
C ASN A 216 0.95 -10.63 -6.40
N LEU A 217 2.10 -11.06 -5.87
CA LEU A 217 3.18 -10.19 -5.35
C LEU A 217 2.77 -9.22 -4.22
N GLY A 218 1.51 -9.25 -3.78
CA GLY A 218 1.01 -8.47 -2.67
C GLY A 218 1.38 -9.12 -1.35
N PHE A 219 0.48 -9.97 -0.83
CA PHE A 219 0.56 -10.49 0.53
C PHE A 219 1.88 -11.22 0.81
N SER A 220 2.30 -12.13 -0.06
CA SER A 220 3.45 -13.00 0.20
C SER A 220 4.78 -12.26 0.19
N ASN A 221 4.99 -11.29 -0.70
CA ASN A 221 6.20 -10.47 -0.68
C ASN A 221 6.37 -9.70 0.63
N HIS A 222 5.28 -9.13 1.13
CA HIS A 222 5.30 -8.42 2.39
C HIS A 222 5.49 -9.35 3.58
N PHE A 223 4.89 -10.54 3.55
CA PHE A 223 5.14 -11.55 4.58
C PHE A 223 6.61 -11.95 4.57
N ALA A 224 7.17 -12.32 3.42
CA ALA A 224 8.60 -12.63 3.29
C ALA A 224 9.48 -11.47 3.79
N HIS A 225 9.17 -10.23 3.42
CA HIS A 225 9.89 -9.05 3.88
C HIS A 225 9.88 -8.89 5.41
N HIS A 226 8.74 -9.13 6.05
CA HIS A 226 8.63 -9.10 7.51
C HIS A 226 9.22 -10.34 8.19
N HIS A 227 9.27 -11.49 7.53
CA HIS A 227 9.86 -12.70 8.06
C HIS A 227 11.39 -12.61 8.12
N PHE A 228 12.03 -12.10 7.06
CA PHE A 228 13.50 -12.07 6.97
C PHE A 228 14.14 -10.85 7.63
N ARG A 229 13.35 -9.91 8.16
CA ARG A 229 13.85 -8.68 8.79
C ARG A 229 13.86 -8.80 10.31
N LYS A 230 14.92 -8.29 10.94
CA LYS A 230 15.11 -8.33 12.40
C LYS A 230 13.99 -7.66 13.21
N ASP A 231 13.42 -6.57 12.70
CA ASP A 231 12.29 -5.82 13.29
C ASP A 231 10.97 -6.07 12.54
N GLY A 232 10.86 -7.20 11.83
CA GLY A 232 9.65 -7.56 11.09
C GLY A 232 8.58 -8.24 11.95
N ASP A 233 7.32 -7.83 11.77
CA ASP A 233 6.15 -8.41 12.46
C ASP A 233 5.61 -9.69 11.78
N TYR A 234 6.45 -10.72 11.68
CA TYR A 234 6.09 -11.97 10.98
C TYR A 234 4.96 -12.76 11.67
N VAL A 235 4.78 -12.61 12.98
CA VAL A 235 3.70 -13.28 13.73
C VAL A 235 2.33 -12.77 13.29
N ARG A 236 2.19 -11.44 13.10
CA ARG A 236 0.94 -10.86 12.63
C ARG A 236 0.61 -11.31 11.21
N TYR A 237 1.62 -11.41 10.34
CA TYR A 237 1.45 -11.95 8.99
C TYR A 237 1.05 -13.43 9.00
N ALA A 238 1.68 -14.26 9.84
CA ALA A 238 1.31 -15.67 9.99
C ALA A 238 -0.15 -15.84 10.43
N LYS A 239 -0.61 -15.02 11.40
CA LYS A 239 -2.02 -15.01 11.83
C LYS A 239 -2.96 -14.63 10.70
N LYS A 240 -2.61 -13.58 9.93
CA LYS A 240 -3.42 -13.14 8.78
C LYS A 240 -3.43 -14.17 7.65
N TYR A 241 -2.32 -14.85 7.41
CA TYR A 241 -2.24 -15.97 6.46
C TYR A 241 -3.21 -17.09 6.84
N MET A 242 -3.24 -17.50 8.11
CA MET A 242 -4.22 -18.49 8.59
C MET A 242 -5.67 -17.99 8.51
N GLU A 243 -5.92 -16.70 8.75
CA GLU A 243 -7.24 -16.09 8.57
C GLU A 243 -7.71 -16.20 7.10
N ILE A 244 -6.82 -15.90 6.14
CA ILE A 244 -7.07 -16.07 4.70
C ILE A 244 -7.41 -17.53 4.39
N LEU A 245 -6.59 -18.48 4.84
CA LEU A 245 -6.83 -19.91 4.58
C LEU A 245 -8.14 -20.42 5.20
N HIS A 246 -8.50 -19.99 6.40
CA HIS A 246 -9.77 -20.38 7.02
C HIS A 246 -10.99 -19.77 6.34
N SER A 247 -10.83 -18.63 5.67
CA SER A 247 -11.89 -17.99 4.87
C SER A 247 -12.22 -18.73 3.57
N LEU A 248 -11.35 -19.64 3.13
CA LEU A 248 -11.65 -20.49 1.99
C LEU A 248 -12.80 -21.45 2.30
N LYS A 249 -13.70 -21.62 1.33
CA LYS A 249 -14.66 -22.73 1.27
C LYS A 249 -13.89 -24.06 1.12
N LYS A 250 -14.54 -25.17 1.48
CA LYS A 250 -14.05 -26.50 1.13
C LYS A 250 -13.90 -26.63 -0.39
N GLY A 251 -12.76 -27.15 -0.85
CA GLY A 251 -12.37 -27.19 -2.26
C GLY A 251 -11.84 -25.85 -2.83
N GLY A 252 -11.95 -24.76 -2.06
CA GLY A 252 -11.46 -23.44 -2.45
C GLY A 252 -9.93 -23.32 -2.35
N SER A 253 -9.35 -22.34 -3.04
CA SER A 253 -7.90 -22.19 -3.16
C SER A 253 -7.41 -20.76 -2.96
N PHE A 254 -6.23 -20.59 -2.36
CA PHE A 254 -5.50 -19.33 -2.29
C PHE A 254 -4.28 -19.38 -3.21
N TYR A 255 -4.25 -18.54 -4.24
CA TYR A 255 -3.15 -18.41 -5.21
C TYR A 255 -2.30 -17.19 -4.90
N TYR A 256 -0.99 -17.35 -4.80
CA TYR A 256 -0.07 -16.24 -4.55
C TYR A 256 1.33 -16.53 -5.08
N ALA A 257 2.13 -15.48 -5.24
CA ALA A 257 3.54 -15.56 -5.59
C ALA A 257 4.29 -14.38 -4.97
N PRO A 258 5.52 -14.55 -4.45
CA PRO A 258 6.27 -15.82 -4.37
C PRO A 258 5.69 -16.77 -3.31
N GLY A 259 6.04 -18.05 -3.41
CA GLY A 259 5.82 -19.04 -2.36
C GLY A 259 6.53 -18.72 -1.04
N LEU A 260 6.00 -19.26 0.05
CA LEU A 260 6.33 -19.01 1.44
C LEU A 260 6.62 -20.34 2.17
N SER A 261 7.62 -21.08 1.71
CA SER A 261 7.99 -22.40 2.25
C SER A 261 8.10 -22.43 3.78
N PHE A 262 8.60 -21.35 4.38
CA PHE A 262 8.78 -21.19 5.83
C PHE A 262 7.48 -21.24 6.66
N ILE A 263 6.30 -21.14 6.05
CA ILE A 263 5.01 -21.32 6.73
C ILE A 263 4.19 -22.46 6.13
N GLU A 264 4.33 -22.70 4.82
CA GLU A 264 3.64 -23.76 4.10
C GLU A 264 3.94 -25.15 4.67
N GLU A 265 5.19 -25.41 5.07
CA GLU A 265 5.62 -26.71 5.60
C GLU A 265 4.96 -27.09 6.93
N PHE A 266 4.36 -26.11 7.62
CA PHE A 266 3.68 -26.31 8.90
C PHE A 266 2.16 -26.43 8.75
N LEU A 267 1.62 -26.39 7.54
CA LEU A 267 0.19 -26.56 7.31
C LEU A 267 -0.23 -28.02 7.55
N ASP A 268 -1.39 -28.19 8.21
CA ASP A 268 -1.99 -29.51 8.42
C ASP A 268 -2.44 -30.09 7.06
N ASN A 269 -1.76 -31.14 6.62
CA ASN A 269 -2.02 -31.80 5.34
C ASN A 269 -3.36 -32.55 5.27
N SER A 270 -4.06 -32.70 6.40
CA SER A 270 -5.44 -33.19 6.43
C SER A 270 -6.48 -32.10 6.14
N ILE A 271 -6.07 -30.84 6.24
CA ILE A 271 -6.94 -29.66 6.03
C ILE A 271 -6.55 -28.90 4.76
N PHE A 272 -5.26 -28.84 4.44
CA PHE A 272 -4.73 -28.05 3.33
C PHE A 272 -3.80 -28.86 2.43
N GLU A 273 -3.89 -28.60 1.14
CA GLU A 273 -3.00 -29.12 0.11
C GLU A 273 -2.22 -27.96 -0.50
N VAL A 274 -0.88 -28.04 -0.48
CA VAL A 274 0.02 -27.01 -1.02
C VAL A 274 0.61 -27.50 -2.34
N ASN A 275 0.46 -26.69 -3.39
CA ASN A 275 1.01 -26.94 -4.71
C ASN A 275 1.89 -25.77 -5.14
N ASN A 276 3.16 -26.06 -5.42
CA ASN A 276 4.16 -25.07 -5.85
C ASN A 276 4.51 -25.27 -7.33
N HIS A 277 4.56 -24.16 -8.06
CA HIS A 277 4.88 -24.13 -9.48
C HIS A 277 6.04 -23.15 -9.73
N PRO A 278 7.22 -23.64 -10.17
CA PRO A 278 8.35 -22.78 -10.47
C PRO A 278 8.03 -21.69 -11.47
N VAL A 279 8.35 -20.44 -11.12
CA VAL A 279 8.23 -19.28 -12.01
C VAL A 279 9.52 -19.15 -12.80
N ASN A 280 9.60 -19.87 -13.93
CA ASN A 280 10.75 -19.86 -14.83
C ASN A 280 12.09 -20.04 -14.06
N GLN A 281 13.16 -19.36 -14.48
CA GLN A 281 14.49 -19.41 -13.86
C GLN A 281 14.69 -18.37 -12.76
N THR A 282 13.61 -17.93 -12.10
CA THR A 282 13.70 -16.86 -11.10
C THR A 282 14.11 -17.36 -9.71
N GLY A 283 13.98 -18.66 -9.44
CA GLY A 283 14.16 -19.23 -8.11
C GLY A 283 12.98 -19.01 -7.16
N TYR A 284 11.86 -18.48 -7.67
CA TYR A 284 10.60 -18.32 -6.94
C TYR A 284 9.52 -19.24 -7.50
N ASP A 285 8.57 -19.59 -6.64
CA ASP A 285 7.39 -20.39 -7.00
C ASP A 285 6.12 -19.53 -6.97
N ALA A 286 5.17 -19.90 -7.83
CA ALA A 286 3.77 -19.57 -7.69
C ALA A 286 3.10 -20.70 -6.90
N THR A 287 2.42 -20.35 -5.82
CA THR A 287 1.86 -21.30 -4.87
C THR A 287 0.34 -21.24 -4.92
N SER A 288 -0.28 -22.42 -4.83
CA SER A 288 -1.69 -22.54 -4.50
C SER A 288 -1.87 -23.40 -3.25
N VAL A 289 -2.67 -22.91 -2.31
CA VAL A 289 -3.08 -23.66 -1.11
C VAL A 289 -4.55 -23.93 -1.21
N LYS A 290 -4.92 -25.20 -1.33
CA LYS A 290 -6.30 -25.66 -1.43
C LYS A 290 -6.80 -26.17 -0.09
N LYS A 291 -8.03 -25.81 0.29
CA LYS A 291 -8.70 -26.35 1.47
C LYS A 291 -9.41 -27.67 1.10
N LEU A 292 -9.09 -28.75 1.80
CA LEU A 292 -9.56 -30.11 1.52
C LEU A 292 -11.01 -30.36 1.94
#